data_AF-A0A939IXR1-F1
#
_entry.id   AF-A0A939IXR1-F1
#
_cell.length_a   1.000
_cell.length_b   1.000
_cell.length_c   1.000
_cell.angle_alpha   90.00
_cell.angle_beta   90.00
_cell.angle_gamma   90.00
#
_symmetry.space_group_name_H-M   'P 1'
#
loop_
_entity.id
_entity.type
_entity.pdbx_description
1 polymer ?
#
loop_
_entity_poly.entity_id
_entity_poly.type
_entity_poly.pdbx_seq_one_letter_code
_entity_poly.pdbx_strand_id
1 'polypeptide(L)'
;MATREVTIARISPLSAFRTGLALSLAGLAAWILCIVMLYFGLDYFGIWEKMNSVIGGAGGEEIITFGTVLSIAALIGAVTAIITTILAPLIAIIYNGFVDLFGGITVLLKEHTY
;
A
#
# COMPACT_ATOMS: atom_id res chain seq x y z
N MET A 1 28.86 -4.99 -24.02
CA MET A 1 27.90 -5.52 -23.02
C MET A 1 26.68 -5.98 -23.80
N ALA A 2 26.39 -7.28 -23.82
CA ALA A 2 25.23 -7.81 -24.54
C ALA A 2 23.99 -7.65 -23.66
N THR A 3 22.95 -6.98 -24.16
CA THR A 3 21.61 -6.95 -23.56
C THR A 3 20.78 -8.04 -24.24
N ARG A 4 20.26 -8.98 -23.46
CA ARG A 4 19.36 -10.03 -23.98
C ARG A 4 17.93 -9.71 -23.57
N GLU A 5 17.04 -9.62 -24.55
CA GLU A 5 15.61 -9.51 -24.31
C GLU A 5 15.06 -10.88 -23.90
N VAL A 6 14.34 -10.92 -22.79
CA VAL A 6 13.70 -12.15 -22.28
C VAL A 6 12.27 -11.82 -21.88
N THR A 7 11.34 -12.68 -22.27
CA THR A 7 9.92 -12.54 -21.96
C THR A 7 9.56 -13.34 -20.71
N ILE A 8 8.78 -12.75 -19.81
CA ILE A 8 8.27 -13.43 -18.62
C ILE A 8 7.15 -14.38 -19.03
N ALA A 9 7.48 -15.66 -19.21
CA ALA A 9 6.50 -16.68 -19.59
C ALA A 9 5.56 -17.09 -18.44
N ARG A 10 6.01 -16.98 -17.18
CA ARG A 10 5.19 -17.37 -16.02
C ARG A 10 5.62 -16.68 -14.74
N ILE A 11 4.66 -16.29 -13.92
CA ILE A 11 4.85 -15.76 -12.57
C ILE A 11 4.36 -16.81 -11.56
N SER A 12 5.20 -17.20 -10.61
CA SER A 12 4.77 -18.10 -9.52
C SER A 12 3.84 -17.36 -8.55
N PRO A 13 2.59 -17.83 -8.32
CA PRO A 13 1.66 -17.18 -7.40
C PRO A 13 2.21 -17.07 -5.97
N LEU A 14 2.98 -18.06 -5.52
CA LEU A 14 3.59 -18.03 -4.19
C LEU A 14 4.67 -16.95 -4.08
N SER A 15 5.43 -16.73 -5.17
CA SER A 15 6.39 -15.63 -5.21
C SER A 15 5.68 -14.28 -5.21
N ALA A 16 4.62 -14.13 -6.01
CA ALA A 16 3.81 -12.91 -6.03
C ALA A 16 3.17 -12.63 -4.66
N PHE A 17 2.70 -13.66 -3.96
CA PHE A 17 2.17 -13.54 -2.60
C PHE A 17 3.23 -13.05 -1.61
N ARG A 18 4.44 -13.65 -1.58
CA ARG A 18 5.52 -13.21 -0.67
C ARG A 18 5.94 -11.77 -0.93
N THR A 19 6.11 -11.40 -2.20
CA THR A 19 6.47 -10.03 -2.58
C THR A 19 5.33 -9.06 -2.27
N GLY A 20 4.09 -9.42 -2.57
CA GLY A 20 2.90 -8.63 -2.26
C GLY A 20 2.72 -8.40 -0.76
N LEU A 21 2.97 -9.42 0.07
CA LEU A 21 2.97 -9.34 1.52
C LEU A 21 4.07 -8.40 2.04
N ALA A 22 5.29 -8.50 1.51
CA ALA A 22 6.37 -7.62 1.92
C ALA A 22 6.08 -6.15 1.57
N LEU A 23 5.59 -5.90 0.34
CA LEU A 23 5.20 -4.58 -0.12
C LEU A 23 4.01 -4.02 0.65
N SER A 24 3.02 -4.85 1.00
CA SER A 24 1.85 -4.40 1.76
C SER A 24 2.21 -4.00 3.20
N LEU A 25 3.11 -4.74 3.85
CA LEU A 25 3.62 -4.38 5.17
C LEU A 25 4.46 -3.10 5.14
N ALA A 26 5.34 -2.95 4.15
CA ALA A 26 6.09 -1.71 3.96
C ALA A 26 5.16 -0.51 3.67
N GLY A 27 4.15 -0.72 2.83
CA GLY A 27 3.12 0.27 2.53
C GLY A 27 2.29 0.66 3.74
N LEU A 28 1.92 -0.30 4.60
CA LEU A 28 1.22 -0.03 5.86
C LEU A 28 2.08 0.83 6.79
N ALA A 29 3.36 0.51 6.95
CA ALA A 29 4.27 1.31 7.78
C ALA A 29 4.41 2.75 7.24
N ALA A 30 4.58 2.90 5.93
CA ALA A 30 4.64 4.22 5.27
C ALA A 30 3.31 4.99 5.41
N TRP A 31 2.18 4.30 5.31
CA TRP A 31 0.84 4.87 5.49
C TRP A 31 0.65 5.43 6.90
N ILE A 32 0.98 4.64 7.94
CA ILE A 32 0.88 5.10 9.33
C ILE A 32 1.80 6.29 9.57
N LEU A 33 3.04 6.25 9.06
CA LEU A 33 3.96 7.38 9.17
C LEU A 33 3.38 8.64 8.53
N CYS A 34 2.77 8.51 7.34
CA CYS A 34 2.10 9.60 6.65
C CYS A 34 0.94 10.18 7.49
N ILE A 35 0.10 9.32 8.07
CA ILE A 35 -1.02 9.75 8.92
C ILE A 35 -0.54 10.47 10.17
N VAL A 36 0.53 9.98 10.81
CA VAL A 36 1.14 10.66 11.96
C VAL A 36 1.64 12.05 11.57
N MET A 37 2.34 12.16 10.44
CA MET A 37 2.80 13.46 9.93
C MET A 37 1.63 14.40 9.61
N LEU A 38 0.59 13.90 8.95
CA LEU A 38 -0.61 14.69 8.66
C LEU A 38 -1.33 15.14 9.93
N TYR A 39 -1.43 14.27 10.95
CA TYR A 39 -2.07 14.62 12.20
C TYR A 39 -1.40 15.81 12.86
N PHE A 40 -0.08 15.75 13.06
CA PHE A 40 0.67 16.86 13.66
C PHE A 40 0.69 18.11 12.79
N GLY A 41 0.72 17.94 11.46
CA GLY A 41 0.59 19.06 10.53
C GLY A 41 -0.73 19.81 10.68
N LEU A 42 -1.85 19.08 10.79
CA LEU A 42 -3.18 19.67 10.98
C LEU A 42 -3.38 20.25 12.39
N ASP A 43 -2.75 19.63 13.39
CA ASP A 43 -2.73 20.10 14.78
C ASP A 43 -2.05 21.47 14.89
N TYR A 44 -0.92 21.66 14.22
CA TYR A 44 -0.22 22.94 14.15
C TYR A 44 -1.10 24.10 13.63
N PHE A 45 -2.03 23.81 12.72
CA PHE A 45 -2.96 24.81 12.19
C PHE A 45 -4.27 24.93 13.00
N GLY A 46 -4.39 24.24 14.13
CA GLY A 46 -5.59 24.24 14.98
C GLY A 46 -6.83 23.68 14.28
N ILE A 47 -6.66 22.79 13.29
CA ILE A 47 -7.79 22.26 12.50
C ILE A 47 -8.62 21.30 13.36
N TRP A 48 -7.98 20.50 14.20
CA TRP A 48 -8.66 19.55 15.09
C TRP A 48 -9.56 20.24 16.10
N GLU A 49 -9.09 21.33 16.72
CA GLU A 49 -9.87 22.15 17.65
C GLU A 49 -11.16 22.68 16.99
N LYS A 50 -11.04 23.19 15.76
CA LYS A 50 -12.19 23.67 14.98
C LYS A 50 -13.18 22.55 14.69
N MET A 51 -12.70 21.38 14.27
CA MET A 51 -13.56 20.23 14.00
C MET A 51 -14.26 19.72 15.26
N ASN A 52 -13.53 19.56 16.37
CA ASN A 52 -14.08 19.13 17.65
C ASN A 52 -15.12 20.13 18.18
N SER A 53 -14.92 21.44 17.98
CA SER A 53 -15.91 22.45 18.39
C SER A 53 -17.23 22.37 17.61
N VAL A 54 -17.19 21.98 16.33
CA VAL A 54 -18.38 21.81 15.48
C VAL A 54 -19.12 20.52 15.78
N ILE A 55 -18.38 19.43 16.07
CA ILE A 55 -18.95 18.10 16.27
C ILE A 55 -19.42 17.90 17.72
N GLY A 56 -18.63 18.36 18.70
CA GLY A 56 -18.92 18.21 20.13
C GLY A 56 -19.80 19.32 20.71
N GLY A 57 -19.90 20.48 20.04
CA GLY A 57 -20.52 21.68 20.61
C GLY A 57 -19.67 22.30 21.72
N ALA A 58 -20.03 23.50 22.19
CA ALA A 58 -19.29 24.19 23.24
C ALA A 58 -19.38 23.44 24.58
N GLY A 59 -18.33 22.67 24.90
CA GLY A 59 -18.21 21.89 26.14
C GLY A 59 -18.48 20.38 26.01
N GLY A 60 -18.65 19.85 24.79
CA GLY A 60 -18.73 18.40 24.55
C GLY A 60 -17.38 17.69 24.60
N GLU A 61 -17.42 16.36 24.69
CA GLU A 61 -16.23 15.50 24.71
C GLU A 61 -15.46 15.57 23.38
N GLU A 62 -14.13 15.51 23.47
CA GLU A 62 -13.26 15.56 22.29
C GLU A 62 -13.33 14.22 21.54
N ILE A 63 -14.07 14.19 20.43
CA ILE A 63 -14.33 12.96 19.67
C ILE A 63 -13.14 12.63 18.73
N ILE A 64 -12.56 13.65 18.10
CA ILE A 64 -11.42 13.50 17.20
C ILE A 64 -10.14 13.70 18.02
N THR A 65 -9.61 12.60 18.52
CA THR A 65 -8.31 12.56 19.20
C THR A 65 -7.28 11.83 18.33
N PHE A 66 -6.01 11.95 18.69
CA PHE A 66 -4.92 11.19 18.06
C PHE A 66 -5.22 9.68 18.06
N GLY A 67 -5.73 9.14 19.17
CA GLY A 67 -6.08 7.72 19.28
C GLY A 67 -7.21 7.32 18.31
N THR A 68 -8.23 8.16 18.17
CA THR A 68 -9.34 7.92 17.24
C THR A 68 -8.85 7.95 15.79
N VAL A 69 -8.06 8.97 15.41
CA VAL A 69 -7.54 9.09 14.04
C VAL A 69 -6.59 7.95 13.70
N LEU A 70 -5.65 7.63 14.59
CA LEU A 70 -4.68 6.58 14.38
C LEU A 70 -5.34 5.20 14.29
N SER A 71 -6.35 4.91 15.12
CA SER A 71 -7.05 3.62 15.11
C SER A 71 -7.87 3.42 13.82
N ILE A 72 -8.61 4.43 13.38
CA ILE A 72 -9.36 4.39 12.12
C ILE A 72 -8.39 4.22 10.94
N ALA A 73 -7.31 5.01 10.92
CA ALA A 73 -6.30 4.94 9.86
C ALA A 73 -5.57 3.59 9.83
N ALA A 74 -5.29 3.00 10.99
CA ALA A 74 -4.71 1.67 11.10
C ALA A 74 -5.64 0.59 10.58
N LEU A 75 -6.94 0.67 10.88
CA LEU A 75 -7.93 -0.26 10.35
C LEU A 75 -8.03 -0.17 8.82
N ILE A 76 -8.12 1.05 8.28
CA ILE A 76 -8.14 1.28 6.82
C ILE A 76 -6.86 0.74 6.18
N GLY A 77 -5.69 1.10 6.72
CA GLY A 77 -4.40 0.64 6.22
C GLY A 77 -4.25 -0.89 6.25
N ALA A 78 -4.71 -1.54 7.33
CA ALA A 78 -4.69 -2.99 7.45
C ALA A 78 -5.60 -3.67 6.41
N VAL A 79 -6.83 -3.18 6.23
CA VAL A 79 -7.76 -3.72 5.22
C VAL A 79 -7.16 -3.60 3.82
N THR A 80 -6.62 -2.43 3.47
CA THR A 80 -5.97 -2.22 2.18
C THR A 80 -4.76 -3.15 2.02
N ALA A 81 -3.90 -3.28 3.03
CA ALA A 81 -2.74 -4.16 2.98
C ALA A 81 -3.13 -5.64 2.75
N ILE A 82 -4.19 -6.11 3.41
CA ILE A 82 -4.71 -7.47 3.23
C ILE A 82 -5.21 -7.65 1.80
N ILE A 83 -6.03 -6.72 1.29
CA ILE A 83 -6.56 -6.77 -0.09
C ILE A 83 -5.41 -6.82 -1.09
N THR A 84 -4.41 -5.93 -0.97
CA THR A 84 -3.25 -5.91 -1.87
C THR A 84 -2.45 -7.21 -1.82
N THR A 85 -2.29 -7.80 -0.63
CA THR A 85 -1.57 -9.06 -0.44
C THR A 85 -2.26 -10.23 -1.14
N ILE A 86 -3.60 -10.29 -1.06
CA ILE A 86 -4.41 -11.34 -1.70
C ILE A 86 -4.51 -11.10 -3.21
N LEU A 87 -4.54 -9.84 -3.65
CA LEU A 87 -4.65 -9.50 -5.06
C LEU A 87 -3.37 -9.84 -5.83
N ALA A 88 -2.20 -9.77 -5.19
CA ALA A 88 -0.92 -10.10 -5.82
C ALA A 88 -0.86 -11.51 -6.47
N PRO A 89 -1.17 -12.63 -5.77
CA PRO A 89 -1.23 -13.94 -6.41
C PRO A 89 -2.38 -14.06 -7.42
N LEU A 90 -3.50 -13.37 -7.24
CA LEU A 90 -4.60 -13.38 -8.22
C LEU A 90 -4.17 -12.75 -9.55
N ILE A 91 -3.48 -11.61 -9.51
CA ILE A 91 -2.92 -10.96 -10.70
C ILE A 91 -1.91 -11.89 -11.39
N ALA A 92 -1.07 -12.61 -10.62
CA ALA A 92 -0.14 -13.59 -11.19
C ALA A 92 -0.86 -14.72 -11.93
N ILE A 93 -1.98 -15.23 -11.40
CA ILE A 93 -2.79 -16.26 -12.07
C ILE A 93 -3.40 -15.72 -13.36
N ILE A 94 -3.97 -14.50 -13.31
CA ILE A 94 -4.56 -13.83 -14.48
C ILE A 94 -3.49 -13.62 -15.56
N TYR A 95 -2.32 -13.09 -15.19
CA TYR A 95 -1.19 -12.90 -16.11
C TYR A 95 -0.80 -14.21 -16.80
N ASN A 96 -0.65 -15.29 -16.04
CA ASN A 96 -0.30 -16.60 -16.59
C ASN A 96 -1.35 -17.15 -17.58
N GLY A 97 -2.62 -16.75 -17.46
CA GLY A 97 -3.67 -17.16 -18.41
C GLY A 97 -3.67 -16.35 -19.71
N PHE A 98 -3.20 -15.10 -19.68
CA PHE A 98 -3.19 -14.20 -20.84
C PHE A 98 -1.85 -14.10 -21.55
N VAL A 99 -0.76 -14.54 -20.92
CA VAL A 99 0.61 -14.45 -21.46
C VAL A 99 0.73 -15.16 -22.81
N ASP A 100 0.07 -16.31 -22.97
CA ASP A 100 0.07 -17.09 -24.20
C ASP A 100 -0.70 -16.41 -25.34
N LEU A 101 -1.64 -15.51 -25.01
CA LEU A 101 -2.48 -14.80 -25.98
C LEU A 101 -1.83 -13.52 -26.50
N PHE A 102 -1.10 -12.80 -25.64
CA PHE A 102 -0.58 -11.46 -25.95
C PHE A 102 0.95 -11.37 -26.01
N GLY A 103 1.68 -12.47 -25.78
CA GLY A 103 3.14 -12.49 -25.88
C GLY A 103 3.88 -11.97 -24.65
N GLY A 104 3.19 -11.71 -23.53
CA GLY A 104 3.78 -11.42 -22.22
C GLY A 104 4.58 -10.11 -22.09
N ILE A 105 5.17 -9.91 -20.91
CA ILE A 105 6.03 -8.76 -20.59
C ILE A 105 7.47 -9.10 -20.95
N THR A 106 8.09 -8.28 -21.82
CA THR A 106 9.51 -8.40 -22.18
C THR A 106 10.35 -7.52 -21.27
N VAL A 107 11.44 -8.09 -20.75
CA VAL A 107 12.41 -7.41 -19.88
C VAL A 107 13.81 -7.46 -20.49
N LEU A 108 14.59 -6.42 -20.26
CA LEU A 108 16.00 -6.35 -20.64
C LEU A 108 16.85 -6.91 -19.50
N LEU A 109 17.55 -8.02 -19.75
CA LEU A 109 18.58 -8.49 -18.83
C LEU A 109 19.88 -7.75 -19.08
N LYS A 110 20.41 -7.16 -18.01
CA LYS A 110 21.77 -6.65 -17.94
C LYS A 110 22.60 -7.61 -17.11
N GLU A 111 23.47 -8.37 -17.76
CA GLU A 111 24.46 -9.19 -17.06
C GLU A 111 25.45 -8.27 -16.33
N HIS A 112 25.42 -8.30 -15.00
CA HIS A 112 26.47 -7.72 -14.18
C HIS A 112 27.57 -8.78 -14.05
N THR A 113 28.51 -8.79 -15.00
CA THR A 113 29.76 -9.55 -14.87
C THR A 113 30.67 -8.76 -13.92
N TYR A 114 30.96 -9.33 -12.74
CA TYR A 114 31.98 -8.80 -11.82
C TYR A 114 33.38 -8.95 -12.42
#